data_AF-A0AAV1W655-F1
#
_entry.id   AF-A0AAV1W655-F1
#
_cell.length_a   1.000
_cell.length_b   1.000
_cell.length_c   1.000
_cell.angle_alpha   90.00
_cell.angle_beta   90.00
_cell.angle_gamma   90.00
#
_symmetry.space_group_name_H-M   'P 1'
#
loop_
_entity.id
_entity.type
_entity.pdbx_description
1 polymer ?
#
loop_
_entity_poly.entity_id
_entity_poly.type
_entity_poly.pdbx_seq_one_letter_code
_entity_poly.pdbx_strand_id
1 'polypeptide(L)'
;MEISPQTTNQSDNVVMKKKETRGRKPKPKDDQQQTKKKQQHQQEHEPTVDEKYTQWKSLVPVLYDWLANHNLVWPSLSCRWGPQLEQATYKNRQRLYLSEQTDGSVPNTLVIANCEVVKPRVAAAEHICQFNEEARSPFVKKYKTIIHPGEVNRIRELPQNSKIVATHTDSPDVLIWDVESQPNRHAVLGAANSRPDLILTGHQDNAEFALAMCPTEPYVLSGGKDKSVVLWSIADHITSAADPTSGGSIIKQDSKSGEGNDKSADSPSLGPRGVYYGHDDTVEDVAFCPSSAQEFCSVGDDSCLILWDARVGSSPVVKVEKAHNADLHCVDWNPHDVNLILTGSADNSVCMFDRRKLTSDGVGSPIHKFEGHKAAVLCVQWSPDKSSVFGSSAEDGLLNLWDYEKIGKKIERSGKRAPPGLFFQHAGHRYEITFSLVRLNIFQSFFQPYAYDARDYVLLLLKLVFSLAIKQYFLNVSIMLPLVIVRHLFLILSLNTRHQLDSEIRNIKYKWCRTL
;
A
#
# COMPACT_ATOMS: atom_id res chain seq x y z
N MET A 1 -49.70 -29.44 -42.94
CA MET A 1 -49.80 -28.62 -44.16
C MET A 1 -50.45 -27.30 -43.76
N GLU A 2 -49.97 -26.22 -44.37
CA GLU A 2 -50.20 -24.81 -44.08
C GLU A 2 -51.61 -24.41 -43.62
N ILE A 3 -51.71 -23.29 -42.90
CA ILE A 3 -52.44 -22.07 -43.30
C ILE A 3 -52.32 -21.03 -42.17
N SER A 4 -51.71 -19.87 -42.49
CA SER A 4 -51.83 -18.62 -41.72
C SER A 4 -53.15 -17.91 -42.04
N PRO A 5 -53.54 -16.89 -41.25
CA PRO A 5 -53.66 -15.59 -41.92
C PRO A 5 -53.23 -14.38 -41.08
N GLN A 6 -52.69 -13.38 -41.79
CA GLN A 6 -52.56 -11.99 -41.38
C GLN A 6 -53.71 -11.15 -41.96
N THR A 7 -54.16 -10.15 -41.21
CA THR A 7 -55.05 -9.04 -41.58
C THR A 7 -54.46 -7.80 -40.91
N THR A 8 -54.40 -6.58 -41.45
CA THR A 8 -55.27 -5.83 -42.38
C THR A 8 -54.59 -4.49 -42.68
N ASN A 9 -54.91 -3.85 -43.80
CA ASN A 9 -54.56 -2.45 -44.09
C ASN A 9 -55.71 -1.76 -44.84
N GLN A 10 -55.75 -0.41 -44.74
CA GLN A 10 -56.60 0.56 -45.46
C GLN A 10 -58.02 0.78 -44.89
N SER A 11 -58.61 1.99 -44.81
CA SER A 11 -58.30 3.31 -45.39
C SER A 11 -59.20 4.43 -44.78
N ASP A 12 -58.70 5.67 -44.82
CA ASP A 12 -59.33 6.99 -45.08
C ASP A 12 -60.56 7.52 -44.30
N ASN A 13 -60.44 8.71 -43.69
CA ASN A 13 -60.73 9.99 -44.38
C ASN A 13 -60.65 11.24 -43.46
N VAL A 14 -60.28 12.34 -44.10
CA VAL A 14 -60.07 13.71 -43.59
C VAL A 14 -61.41 14.46 -43.44
N VAL A 15 -61.53 15.39 -42.47
CA VAL A 15 -61.98 16.80 -42.64
C VAL A 15 -62.13 17.51 -41.28
N MET A 16 -61.60 18.73 -41.22
CA MET A 16 -61.61 19.67 -40.10
C MET A 16 -62.99 20.25 -39.75
N LYS A 17 -63.19 20.62 -38.47
CA LYS A 17 -63.70 21.96 -38.08
C LYS A 17 -63.45 22.28 -36.59
N LYS A 18 -63.07 23.53 -36.34
CA LYS A 18 -62.64 24.13 -35.07
C LYS A 18 -63.84 24.49 -34.15
N LYS A 19 -63.67 24.16 -32.86
CA LYS A 19 -63.95 24.89 -31.60
C LYS A 19 -65.19 25.80 -31.48
N GLU A 20 -65.95 25.55 -30.42
CA GLU A 20 -66.46 26.60 -29.52
C GLU A 20 -66.43 26.14 -28.05
N THR A 21 -66.08 27.07 -27.15
CA THR A 21 -65.82 26.89 -25.72
C THR A 21 -66.96 27.44 -24.86
N ARG A 22 -67.30 26.76 -23.76
CA ARG A 22 -67.91 27.38 -22.55
C ARG A 22 -67.23 26.86 -21.29
N GLY A 23 -66.82 27.79 -20.43
CA GLY A 23 -65.91 27.57 -19.30
C GLY A 23 -66.56 26.96 -18.04
N ARG A 24 -65.68 26.47 -17.15
CA ARG A 24 -65.95 26.18 -15.73
C ARG A 24 -64.76 26.60 -14.87
N LYS A 25 -65.09 27.13 -13.68
CA LYS A 25 -64.26 27.86 -12.70
C LYS A 25 -63.06 27.06 -12.13
N PRO A 26 -62.01 27.74 -11.59
CA PRO A 26 -60.82 27.08 -11.03
C PRO A 26 -61.04 26.58 -9.59
N LYS A 27 -60.44 25.44 -9.25
CA LYS A 27 -60.28 24.91 -7.88
C LYS A 27 -58.85 25.20 -7.35
N PRO A 28 -58.64 25.25 -6.02
CA PRO A 28 -57.50 25.93 -5.39
C PRO A 28 -56.18 25.14 -5.42
N LYS A 29 -55.08 25.87 -5.23
CA LYS A 29 -53.67 25.49 -5.49
C LYS A 29 -52.93 24.80 -4.32
N ASP A 30 -53.60 24.19 -3.35
CA ASP A 30 -52.93 23.85 -2.09
C ASP A 30 -52.54 22.37 -1.87
N ASP A 31 -52.93 21.44 -2.74
CA ASP A 31 -52.62 20.01 -2.55
C ASP A 31 -51.42 19.48 -3.36
N GLN A 32 -50.75 20.33 -4.15
CA GLN A 32 -49.52 19.93 -4.88
C GLN A 32 -48.21 20.43 -4.26
N GLN A 33 -48.27 21.15 -3.13
CA GLN A 33 -47.06 21.58 -2.39
C GLN A 33 -46.74 20.71 -1.16
N GLN A 34 -47.64 19.82 -0.72
CA GLN A 34 -47.36 18.93 0.42
C GLN A 34 -46.79 17.56 0.03
N THR A 35 -46.91 17.13 -1.22
CA THR A 35 -46.26 15.89 -1.73
C THR A 35 -44.91 16.14 -2.41
N LYS A 36 -44.50 17.40 -2.61
CA LYS A 36 -43.13 17.79 -3.05
C LYS A 36 -42.21 18.28 -1.93
N LYS A 37 -42.69 18.32 -0.67
CA LYS A 37 -41.90 18.72 0.52
C LYS A 37 -41.50 17.57 1.45
N LYS A 38 -41.79 16.30 1.09
CA LYS A 38 -41.38 15.10 1.85
C LYS A 38 -40.35 14.21 1.13
N GLN A 39 -39.72 14.72 0.08
CA GLN A 39 -38.56 14.12 -0.58
C GLN A 39 -37.44 15.16 -0.80
N GLN A 40 -37.26 16.08 0.15
CA GLN A 40 -35.91 16.62 0.34
C GLN A 40 -35.13 15.53 1.04
N HIS A 41 -34.45 14.70 0.25
CA HIS A 41 -33.34 13.91 0.74
C HIS A 41 -32.49 14.81 1.63
N GLN A 42 -32.31 14.42 2.89
CA GLN A 42 -31.08 14.72 3.59
C GLN A 42 -29.97 14.12 2.72
N GLN A 43 -29.46 14.88 1.76
CA GLN A 43 -28.11 14.66 1.27
C GLN A 43 -27.25 14.96 2.48
N GLU A 44 -26.86 13.91 3.21
CA GLU A 44 -25.74 14.01 4.14
C GLU A 44 -24.59 14.62 3.34
N HIS A 45 -24.17 15.83 3.72
CA HIS A 45 -23.03 16.49 3.11
C HIS A 45 -21.83 15.58 3.32
N GLU A 46 -21.37 14.90 2.27
CA GLU A 46 -20.16 14.09 2.36
C GLU A 46 -18.99 15.03 2.71
N PRO A 47 -18.22 14.73 3.76
CA PRO A 47 -17.14 15.61 4.16
C PRO A 47 -16.09 15.70 3.05
N THR A 48 -15.61 16.92 2.81
CA THR A 48 -14.57 17.19 1.82
C THR A 48 -13.26 16.49 2.21
N VAL A 49 -12.33 16.35 1.27
CA VAL A 49 -11.00 15.77 1.53
C VAL A 49 -10.28 16.52 2.65
N ASP A 50 -10.33 17.85 2.65
CA ASP A 50 -9.68 18.68 3.67
C ASP A 50 -10.36 18.57 5.04
N GLU A 51 -11.68 18.40 5.09
CA GLU A 51 -12.41 18.14 6.34
C GLU A 51 -12.01 16.80 6.95
N LYS A 52 -11.99 15.72 6.13
CA LYS A 52 -11.55 14.38 6.55
C LYS A 52 -10.11 14.41 7.07
N TYR A 53 -9.23 15.11 6.35
CA TYR A 53 -7.83 15.25 6.72
C TYR A 53 -7.64 16.05 8.01
N THR A 54 -8.38 17.16 8.19
CA THR A 54 -8.36 17.96 9.42
C THR A 54 -8.83 17.13 10.61
N GLN A 55 -9.89 16.33 10.43
CA GLN A 55 -10.36 15.39 11.45
C GLN A 55 -9.28 14.36 11.79
N TRP A 56 -8.67 13.71 10.79
CA TRP A 56 -7.55 12.78 11.01
C TRP A 56 -6.39 13.44 11.78
N LYS A 57 -5.98 14.65 11.39
CA LYS A 57 -4.89 15.41 12.02
C LYS A 57 -5.16 15.65 13.51
N SER A 58 -6.41 15.93 13.89
CA SER A 58 -6.79 16.10 15.29
C SER A 58 -6.64 14.81 16.12
N LEU A 59 -6.74 13.64 15.48
CA LEU A 59 -6.66 12.33 16.10
C LEU A 59 -5.23 11.74 16.09
N VAL A 60 -4.31 12.33 15.33
CA VAL A 60 -2.92 11.86 15.18
C VAL A 60 -2.24 11.56 16.53
N PRO A 61 -2.33 12.41 17.57
CA PRO A 61 -1.66 12.15 18.86
C PRO A 61 -2.23 10.97 19.65
N VAL A 62 -3.41 10.48 19.27
CA VAL A 62 -4.10 9.34 19.88
C VAL A 62 -3.89 8.07 19.05
N LEU A 63 -3.75 8.22 17.73
CA LEU A 63 -3.69 7.09 16.79
C LEU A 63 -2.27 6.60 16.51
N TYR A 64 -1.25 7.47 16.59
CA TYR A 64 0.12 7.14 16.20
C TYR A 64 1.08 7.32 17.38
N ASP A 65 1.90 6.29 17.60
CA ASP A 65 3.05 6.38 18.52
C ASP A 65 4.20 7.19 17.92
N TRP A 66 4.28 7.25 16.59
CA TRP A 66 5.27 8.04 15.87
C TRP A 66 4.72 8.42 14.48
N LEU A 67 4.95 9.67 14.08
CA LEU A 67 4.58 10.18 12.76
C LEU A 67 5.71 11.06 12.23
N ALA A 68 6.10 10.82 10.99
CA ALA A 68 7.03 11.67 10.25
C ALA A 68 6.41 12.02 8.90
N ASN A 69 6.00 13.29 8.74
CA ASN A 69 5.64 13.85 7.44
C ASN A 69 6.92 14.39 6.77
N HIS A 70 7.14 14.05 5.50
CA HIS A 70 8.20 14.62 4.68
C HIS A 70 7.65 15.09 3.33
N ASN A 71 7.61 16.41 3.11
CA ASN A 71 7.21 16.96 1.83
C ASN A 71 8.32 16.80 0.77
N LEU A 72 8.02 16.10 -0.33
CA LEU A 72 8.92 15.93 -1.47
C LEU A 72 8.74 17.06 -2.49
N VAL A 73 9.78 17.35 -3.26
CA VAL A 73 9.69 18.35 -4.35
C VAL A 73 8.91 17.78 -5.54
N TRP A 74 9.11 16.49 -5.80
CA TRP A 74 8.52 15.75 -6.89
C TRP A 74 7.77 14.55 -6.31
N PRO A 75 6.68 14.10 -6.94
CA PRO A 75 5.98 12.90 -6.53
C PRO A 75 6.89 11.67 -6.60
N SER A 76 6.58 10.69 -5.76
CA SER A 76 7.31 9.43 -5.68
C SER A 76 6.34 8.28 -5.92
N LEU A 77 6.47 7.56 -7.05
CA LEU A 77 5.67 6.35 -7.27
C LEU A 77 6.15 5.17 -6.44
N SER A 78 7.46 5.11 -6.18
CA SER A 78 8.09 4.02 -5.44
C SER A 78 8.76 4.49 -4.15
N CYS A 79 8.40 3.89 -3.01
CA CYS A 79 9.20 3.96 -1.79
C CYS A 79 9.50 2.57 -1.23
N ARG A 80 10.69 2.39 -0.66
CA ARG A 80 11.09 1.11 -0.07
C ARG A 80 12.03 1.31 1.11
N TRP A 81 11.72 0.68 2.24
CA TRP A 81 12.67 0.56 3.34
C TRP A 81 13.83 -0.34 2.94
N GLY A 82 15.04 0.14 3.18
CA GLY A 82 16.28 -0.60 3.04
C GLY A 82 16.82 -1.11 4.39
N PRO A 83 18.15 -1.36 4.49
CA PRO A 83 18.75 -1.95 5.67
C PRO A 83 18.66 -1.01 6.89
N GLN A 84 18.57 -1.61 8.07
CA GLN A 84 18.76 -0.88 9.32
C GLN A 84 20.25 -0.59 9.50
N LEU A 85 20.62 0.69 9.44
CA LEU A 85 22.00 1.16 9.51
C LEU A 85 22.49 1.29 10.96
N GLU A 86 21.58 1.61 11.89
CA GLU A 86 21.91 1.80 13.30
C GLU A 86 20.72 1.47 14.18
N GLN A 87 20.99 0.77 15.30
CA GLN A 87 20.00 0.48 16.33
C GLN A 87 20.43 1.13 17.64
N ALA A 88 19.88 2.30 17.96
CA ALA A 88 20.23 3.00 19.20
C ALA A 88 19.12 2.88 20.24
N THR A 89 19.41 3.32 21.47
CA THR A 89 18.47 3.26 22.60
C THR A 89 17.19 4.04 22.35
N TYR A 90 17.27 5.17 21.64
CA TYR A 90 16.14 6.11 21.49
C TYR A 90 15.55 6.18 20.08
N LYS A 91 16.37 5.93 19.06
CA LYS A 91 15.98 5.96 17.66
C LYS A 91 16.77 4.93 16.88
N ASN A 92 16.19 4.40 15.81
CA ASN A 92 16.89 3.58 14.83
C ASN A 92 17.14 4.43 13.59
N ARG A 93 18.26 4.22 12.90
CA ARG A 93 18.51 4.81 11.60
C ARG A 93 18.37 3.73 10.55
N GLN A 94 17.48 3.95 9.59
CA GLN A 94 17.19 2.99 8.53
C GLN A 94 17.28 3.66 7.17
N ARG A 95 17.70 2.90 6.16
CA ARG A 95 17.73 3.36 4.78
C ARG A 95 16.30 3.46 4.22
N LEU A 96 16.07 4.48 3.40
CA LEU A 96 14.83 4.67 2.67
C LEU A 96 15.17 5.02 1.21
N TYR A 97 14.61 4.26 0.26
CA TYR A 97 14.70 4.55 -1.16
C TYR A 97 13.42 5.22 -1.62
N LEU A 98 13.54 6.28 -2.42
CA LEU A 98 12.44 7.06 -2.96
C LEU A 98 12.71 7.34 -4.45
N SER A 99 11.65 7.34 -5.25
CA SER A 99 11.68 7.88 -6.61
C SER A 99 11.33 9.37 -6.60
N GLU A 100 11.91 10.18 -7.47
CA GLU A 100 11.41 11.52 -7.78
C GLU A 100 11.06 11.57 -9.27
N GLN A 101 9.78 11.69 -9.58
CA GLN A 101 9.25 11.81 -10.93
C GLN A 101 9.06 13.27 -11.33
N THR A 102 9.66 13.63 -12.44
CA THR A 102 9.81 15.01 -12.88
C THR A 102 9.02 15.22 -14.17
N ASP A 103 8.67 16.47 -14.45
CA ASP A 103 8.01 16.86 -15.71
C ASP A 103 9.00 16.98 -16.90
N GLY A 104 10.24 16.51 -16.74
CA GLY A 104 11.32 16.64 -17.72
C GLY A 104 12.13 17.94 -17.61
N SER A 105 11.76 18.89 -16.73
CA SER A 105 12.55 20.10 -16.49
C SER A 105 13.91 19.82 -15.84
N VAL A 106 13.98 18.74 -15.06
CA VAL A 106 15.18 18.15 -14.46
C VAL A 106 15.10 16.63 -14.65
N PRO A 107 16.20 15.88 -14.60
CA PRO A 107 16.13 14.44 -14.76
C PRO A 107 15.44 13.76 -13.56
N ASN A 108 14.77 12.64 -13.83
CA ASN A 108 14.24 11.75 -12.79
C ASN A 108 15.35 11.23 -11.88
N THR A 109 15.01 10.94 -10.62
CA THR A 109 16.02 10.45 -9.68
C THR A 109 15.58 9.29 -8.81
N LEU A 110 16.54 8.44 -8.49
CA LEU A 110 16.49 7.52 -7.37
C LEU A 110 17.19 8.21 -6.18
N VAL A 111 16.41 8.54 -5.17
CA VAL A 111 16.86 9.17 -3.93
C VAL A 111 17.11 8.11 -2.87
N ILE A 112 18.32 8.13 -2.33
CA ILE A 112 18.72 7.31 -1.20
C ILE A 112 18.74 8.23 0.01
N ALA A 113 17.87 7.95 0.97
CA ALA A 113 17.71 8.71 2.20
C ALA A 113 17.98 7.84 3.43
N ASN A 114 18.25 8.49 4.55
CA ASN A 114 18.31 7.89 5.87
C ASN A 114 17.16 8.45 6.70
N CYS A 115 16.31 7.55 7.20
CA CYS A 115 15.23 7.89 8.09
C CYS A 115 15.59 7.53 9.53
N GLU A 116 15.38 8.47 10.45
CA GLU A 116 15.51 8.28 11.89
C GLU A 116 14.14 7.94 12.49
N VAL A 117 13.91 6.66 12.76
CA VAL A 117 12.67 6.14 13.36
C VAL A 117 12.79 6.21 14.88
N VAL A 118 12.00 7.09 15.51
CA VAL A 118 12.00 7.28 16.97
C VAL A 118 11.23 6.16 17.64
N LYS A 119 11.78 5.57 18.70
CA LYS A 119 11.10 4.49 19.42
C LYS A 119 9.88 5.02 20.19
N PRO A 120 8.76 4.27 20.28
CA PRO A 120 7.50 4.73 20.88
C PRO A 120 7.66 5.35 22.29
N ARG A 121 8.50 4.74 23.13
CA ARG A 121 8.75 5.21 24.52
C ARG A 121 9.35 6.63 24.62
N VAL A 122 9.90 7.14 23.52
CA VAL A 122 10.63 8.42 23.45
C VAL A 122 9.84 9.46 22.66
N ALA A 123 8.99 9.02 21.73
CA ALA A 123 8.21 9.92 20.91
C ALA A 123 7.24 10.74 21.78
N ALA A 124 7.41 12.06 21.79
CA ALA A 124 6.55 12.96 22.55
C ALA A 124 5.29 13.27 21.75
N ALA A 125 4.12 13.12 22.37
CA ALA A 125 2.83 13.46 21.75
C ALA A 125 2.78 14.92 21.24
N GLU A 126 3.50 15.83 21.89
CA GLU A 126 3.63 17.24 21.48
C GLU A 126 4.34 17.39 20.12
N HIS A 127 5.37 16.59 19.85
CA HIS A 127 6.06 16.60 18.56
C HIS A 127 5.18 16.02 17.45
N ILE A 128 4.34 15.04 17.79
CA ILE A 128 3.44 14.36 16.85
C ILE A 128 2.22 15.24 16.53
N CYS A 129 1.79 16.12 17.43
CA CYS A 129 0.63 16.99 17.20
C CYS A 129 0.95 18.31 16.46
N GLN A 130 2.21 18.76 16.50
CA GLN A 130 2.64 20.05 15.93
C GLN A 130 3.40 19.91 14.61
N PHE A 131 3.28 18.79 13.89
CA PHE A 131 3.98 18.63 12.62
C PHE A 131 3.52 19.67 11.58
N ASN A 132 4.50 20.25 10.89
CA ASN A 132 4.27 21.13 9.74
C ASN A 132 4.27 20.27 8.46
N GLU A 133 3.17 20.33 7.72
CA GLU A 133 2.93 19.54 6.52
C GLU A 133 3.72 20.02 5.31
N GLU A 134 4.00 21.31 5.24
CA GLU A 134 4.74 21.92 4.14
C GLU A 134 6.25 21.73 4.31
N ALA A 135 6.68 21.40 5.54
CA ALA A 135 8.08 21.25 5.88
C ALA A 135 8.63 19.87 5.51
N ARG A 136 9.92 19.85 5.18
CA ARG A 136 10.67 18.59 5.14
C ARG A 136 10.85 18.05 6.54
N SER A 137 10.61 16.74 6.70
CA SER A 137 10.83 16.04 7.96
C SER A 137 12.26 16.20 8.46
N PRO A 138 12.49 16.48 9.77
CA PRO A 138 13.82 16.39 10.35
C PRO A 138 14.32 14.94 10.45
N PHE A 139 13.42 13.96 10.31
CA PHE A 139 13.74 12.54 10.44
C PHE A 139 14.26 11.93 9.13
N VAL A 140 13.91 12.49 7.97
CA VAL A 140 14.30 11.95 6.66
C VAL A 140 15.36 12.85 6.05
N LYS A 141 16.59 12.32 5.95
CA LYS A 141 17.76 13.03 5.45
C LYS A 141 18.22 12.39 4.14
N LYS A 142 18.18 13.16 3.05
CA LYS A 142 18.74 12.75 1.76
C LYS A 142 20.23 12.49 1.91
N TYR A 143 20.67 11.29 1.55
CA TYR A 143 22.05 10.83 1.63
C TYR A 143 22.74 10.90 0.25
N LYS A 144 22.09 10.37 -0.78
CA LYS A 144 22.63 10.31 -2.14
C LYS A 144 21.51 10.41 -3.17
N THR A 145 21.80 11.01 -4.32
CA THR A 145 20.92 11.00 -5.49
C THR A 145 21.61 10.29 -6.64
N ILE A 146 20.87 9.42 -7.33
CA ILE A 146 21.27 8.81 -8.59
C ILE A 146 20.34 9.39 -9.67
N ILE A 147 20.91 9.90 -10.75
CA ILE A 147 20.13 10.33 -11.93
C ILE A 147 19.66 9.07 -12.63
N HIS A 148 18.36 8.93 -12.78
CA HIS A 148 17.75 7.73 -13.33
C HIS A 148 17.30 7.98 -14.77
N PRO A 149 17.61 7.08 -15.73
CA PRO A 149 17.04 7.16 -17.06
C PRO A 149 15.56 6.76 -17.00
N GLY A 150 14.67 7.69 -17.38
CA GLY A 150 13.23 7.43 -17.31
C GLY A 150 12.68 7.43 -15.89
N GLU A 151 11.37 7.23 -15.78
CA GLU A 151 10.66 7.22 -14.51
C GLU A 151 11.00 6.00 -13.65
N VAL A 152 10.98 6.14 -12.31
CA VAL A 152 11.20 5.01 -11.40
C VAL A 152 9.86 4.55 -10.85
N ASN A 153 9.29 3.53 -11.48
CA ASN A 153 7.95 3.05 -11.16
C ASN A 153 7.94 2.08 -9.98
N ARG A 154 8.99 1.27 -9.84
CA ARG A 154 9.15 0.36 -8.70
C ARG A 154 10.61 0.13 -8.32
N ILE A 155 10.84 0.06 -7.02
CA ILE A 155 12.16 -0.17 -6.39
C ILE A 155 12.08 -1.45 -5.56
N ARG A 156 13.07 -2.34 -5.74
CA ARG A 156 13.26 -3.53 -4.91
C ARG A 156 14.73 -3.69 -4.51
N GLU A 157 14.97 -3.87 -3.22
CA GLU A 157 16.30 -4.21 -2.68
C GLU A 157 16.51 -5.72 -2.75
N LEU A 158 17.74 -6.15 -3.02
CA LEU A 158 18.14 -7.55 -2.91
C LEU A 158 18.36 -7.93 -1.43
N PRO A 159 17.58 -8.87 -0.85
CA PRO A 159 17.70 -9.21 0.59
C PRO A 159 19.07 -9.73 1.02
N GLN A 160 19.81 -10.37 0.11
CA GLN A 160 21.12 -10.98 0.34
C GLN A 160 22.25 -9.95 0.29
N ASN A 161 22.04 -8.81 -0.38
CA ASN A 161 23.03 -7.74 -0.49
C ASN A 161 22.34 -6.38 -0.58
N SER A 162 22.34 -5.66 0.54
CA SER A 162 21.64 -4.39 0.69
C SER A 162 22.19 -3.22 -0.12
N LYS A 163 23.30 -3.42 -0.83
CA LYS A 163 23.84 -2.46 -1.81
C LYS A 163 23.11 -2.56 -3.14
N ILE A 164 22.52 -3.70 -3.46
CA ILE A 164 21.93 -3.96 -4.77
C ILE A 164 20.45 -3.61 -4.75
N VAL A 165 20.06 -2.73 -5.68
CA VAL A 165 18.68 -2.31 -5.90
C VAL A 165 18.32 -2.50 -7.36
N ALA A 166 17.17 -3.10 -7.61
CA ALA A 166 16.55 -3.18 -8.93
C ALA A 166 15.48 -2.09 -9.06
N THR A 167 15.41 -1.47 -10.23
CA THR A 167 14.37 -0.51 -10.60
C THR A 167 13.66 -0.89 -11.89
N HIS A 168 12.35 -0.75 -11.88
CA HIS A 168 11.51 -0.73 -13.07
C HIS A 168 11.32 0.69 -13.57
N THR A 169 11.28 0.82 -14.89
CA THR A 169 11.18 2.10 -15.59
C THR A 169 10.07 2.07 -16.63
N ASP A 170 9.77 3.22 -17.21
CA ASP A 170 9.05 3.43 -18.47
C ASP A 170 9.74 2.84 -19.73
N SER A 171 10.49 1.75 -19.57
CA SER A 171 11.24 1.02 -20.60
C SER A 171 10.98 -0.48 -20.45
N PRO A 172 11.16 -1.32 -21.49
CA PRO A 172 11.19 -2.78 -21.34
C PRO A 172 12.35 -3.28 -20.47
N ASP A 173 13.38 -2.46 -20.25
CA ASP A 173 14.57 -2.87 -19.49
C ASP A 173 14.40 -2.68 -17.98
N VAL A 174 14.95 -3.62 -17.20
CA VAL A 174 15.06 -3.52 -15.74
C VAL A 174 16.48 -3.16 -15.36
N LEU A 175 16.66 -2.16 -14.49
CA LEU A 175 17.99 -1.63 -14.16
C LEU A 175 18.45 -2.08 -12.78
N ILE A 176 19.69 -2.55 -12.69
CA ILE A 176 20.33 -2.94 -11.42
C ILE A 176 21.38 -1.92 -11.05
N TRP A 177 21.38 -1.54 -9.78
CA TRP A 177 22.24 -0.52 -9.19
C TRP A 177 22.96 -1.05 -7.97
N ASP A 178 24.28 -0.90 -7.89
CA ASP A 178 25.02 -0.85 -6.63
C ASP A 178 24.93 0.57 -6.09
N VAL A 179 23.99 0.80 -5.17
CA VAL A 179 23.71 2.14 -4.66
C VAL A 179 24.89 2.77 -3.92
N GLU A 180 25.84 1.97 -3.42
CA GLU A 180 27.00 2.47 -2.70
C GLU A 180 28.13 2.89 -3.67
N SER A 181 28.29 2.18 -4.81
CA SER A 181 29.28 2.52 -5.84
C SER A 181 28.94 3.82 -6.59
N GLN A 182 27.66 4.14 -6.72
CA GLN A 182 27.20 5.30 -7.50
C GLN A 182 27.63 6.63 -6.86
N PRO A 183 28.06 7.64 -7.63
CA PRO A 183 28.38 8.96 -7.11
C PRO A 183 27.12 9.72 -6.69
N ASN A 184 27.23 10.62 -5.72
CA ASN A 184 26.14 11.53 -5.40
C ASN A 184 26.00 12.60 -6.50
N ARG A 185 24.83 12.65 -7.13
CA ARG A 185 24.52 13.62 -8.19
C ARG A 185 23.52 14.68 -7.73
N HIS A 186 23.41 15.74 -8.52
CA HIS A 186 22.40 16.78 -8.36
C HIS A 186 21.53 16.80 -9.62
N ALA A 187 20.21 16.78 -9.43
CA ALA A 187 19.26 16.82 -10.54
C ALA A 187 19.16 18.24 -11.09
N VAL A 188 20.04 18.56 -12.02
CA VAL A 188 20.01 19.79 -12.81
C VAL A 188 19.95 19.42 -14.28
N LEU A 189 19.36 20.29 -15.10
CA LEU A 189 19.30 20.09 -16.54
C LEU A 189 20.73 19.95 -17.11
N GLY A 190 20.97 18.90 -17.90
CA GLY A 190 22.28 18.59 -18.46
C GLY A 190 23.27 17.93 -17.50
N ALA A 191 22.84 17.52 -16.30
CA ALA A 191 23.68 16.74 -15.40
C ALA A 191 24.09 15.41 -16.04
N ALA A 192 25.32 14.98 -15.80
CA ALA A 192 25.82 13.71 -16.33
C ALA A 192 25.00 12.53 -15.80
N ASN A 193 24.53 11.67 -16.71
CA ASN A 193 23.73 10.49 -16.39
C ASN A 193 24.45 9.56 -15.41
N SER A 194 23.70 8.92 -14.50
CA SER A 194 24.23 7.74 -13.82
C SER A 194 24.18 6.54 -14.75
N ARG A 195 25.09 5.60 -14.54
CA ARG A 195 25.19 4.39 -15.34
C ARG A 195 24.74 3.21 -14.48
N PRO A 196 23.72 2.44 -14.89
CA PRO A 196 23.32 1.24 -14.16
C PRO A 196 24.45 0.20 -14.20
N ASP A 197 24.58 -0.60 -13.15
CA ASP A 197 25.62 -1.60 -13.04
C ASP A 197 25.33 -2.83 -13.92
N LEU A 198 24.05 -3.11 -14.17
CA LEU A 198 23.58 -4.14 -15.10
C LEU A 198 22.20 -3.75 -15.67
N ILE A 199 21.98 -4.04 -16.96
CA ILE A 199 20.69 -3.88 -17.65
C ILE A 199 20.11 -5.26 -17.90
N LEU A 200 18.92 -5.56 -17.38
CA LEU A 200 18.23 -6.82 -17.65
C LEU A 200 17.29 -6.62 -18.84
N THR A 201 17.50 -7.41 -19.89
CA THR A 201 16.72 -7.35 -21.12
C THR A 201 15.81 -8.58 -21.23
N GLY A 202 14.71 -8.47 -21.99
CA GLY A 202 13.84 -9.61 -22.28
C GLY A 202 12.41 -9.21 -22.61
N HIS A 203 11.88 -8.18 -21.95
CA HIS A 203 10.56 -7.66 -22.26
C HIS A 203 10.51 -7.03 -23.65
N GLN A 204 9.35 -7.13 -24.29
CA GLN A 204 9.07 -6.58 -25.62
C GLN A 204 8.28 -5.27 -25.58
N ASP A 205 7.73 -4.93 -24.41
CA ASP A 205 6.95 -3.72 -24.15
C ASP A 205 7.27 -3.22 -22.73
N ASN A 206 6.84 -2.02 -22.40
CA ASN A 206 7.16 -1.36 -21.13
C ASN A 206 6.67 -2.19 -19.92
N ALA A 207 7.58 -2.40 -18.97
CA ALA A 207 7.33 -3.16 -17.75
C ALA A 207 7.07 -2.19 -16.59
N GLU A 208 5.83 -1.71 -16.46
CA GLU A 208 5.57 -0.54 -15.61
C GLU A 208 5.76 -0.84 -14.13
N PHE A 209 5.15 -1.89 -13.59
CA PHE A 209 5.10 -2.06 -12.13
C PHE A 209 5.55 -3.41 -11.61
N ALA A 210 5.36 -4.52 -12.31
CA ALA A 210 5.62 -5.83 -11.74
C ALA A 210 7.11 -6.13 -11.51
N LEU A 211 7.65 -5.94 -10.30
CA LEU A 211 9.06 -6.22 -9.95
C LEU A 211 9.18 -6.88 -8.56
N ALA A 212 9.94 -7.98 -8.51
CA ALA A 212 10.29 -8.68 -7.28
C ALA A 212 11.75 -9.16 -7.27
N MET A 213 12.34 -9.19 -6.07
CA MET A 213 13.67 -9.76 -5.80
C MET A 213 13.49 -11.00 -4.94
N CYS A 214 14.15 -12.09 -5.30
CA CYS A 214 14.01 -13.35 -4.59
C CYS A 214 14.67 -13.26 -3.20
N PRO A 215 14.02 -13.75 -2.12
CA PRO A 215 14.58 -13.70 -0.78
C PRO A 215 15.67 -14.73 -0.50
N THR A 216 15.74 -15.81 -1.30
CA THR A 216 16.70 -16.91 -1.07
C THR A 216 17.89 -16.88 -2.02
N GLU A 217 17.68 -16.51 -3.28
CA GLU A 217 18.72 -16.49 -4.33
C GLU A 217 18.78 -15.12 -5.02
N PRO A 218 19.89 -14.76 -5.69
CA PRO A 218 20.03 -13.49 -6.42
C PRO A 218 19.28 -13.51 -7.75
N TYR A 219 17.96 -13.73 -7.69
CA TYR A 219 17.06 -13.75 -8.83
C TYR A 219 16.18 -12.50 -8.84
N VAL A 220 15.87 -12.04 -10.05
CA VAL A 220 15.00 -10.89 -10.31
C VAL A 220 13.83 -11.39 -11.13
N LEU A 221 12.62 -10.96 -10.80
CA LEU A 221 11.40 -11.30 -11.50
C LEU A 221 10.67 -10.03 -11.90
N SER A 222 10.21 -9.99 -13.15
CA SER A 222 9.47 -8.88 -13.72
C SER A 222 8.24 -9.38 -14.46
N GLY A 223 7.20 -8.56 -14.53
CA GLY A 223 6.09 -8.69 -15.48
C GLY A 223 5.99 -7.45 -16.37
N GLY A 224 5.42 -7.61 -17.57
CA GLY A 224 5.28 -6.50 -18.52
C GLY A 224 3.95 -6.46 -19.26
N LYS A 225 3.74 -5.36 -20.01
CA LYS A 225 2.62 -5.20 -20.96
C LYS A 225 2.65 -6.17 -22.13
N ASP A 226 3.81 -6.79 -22.35
CA ASP A 226 4.00 -7.91 -23.27
C ASP A 226 3.39 -9.23 -22.78
N LYS A 227 2.65 -9.21 -21.66
CA LYS A 227 1.90 -10.34 -21.08
C LYS A 227 2.81 -11.47 -20.57
N SER A 228 4.10 -11.18 -20.46
CA SER A 228 5.11 -12.16 -20.05
C SER A 228 5.61 -11.87 -18.65
N VAL A 229 6.00 -12.94 -17.97
CA VAL A 229 6.81 -12.86 -16.76
C VAL A 229 8.22 -13.27 -17.12
N VAL A 230 9.22 -12.50 -16.68
CA VAL A 230 10.62 -12.73 -17.02
C VAL A 230 11.43 -12.89 -15.74
N LEU A 231 12.27 -13.94 -15.72
CA LEU A 231 13.15 -14.28 -14.60
C LEU A 231 14.60 -14.11 -15.06
N TRP A 232 15.43 -13.46 -14.23
CA TRP A 232 16.88 -13.34 -14.41
C TRP A 232 17.62 -13.87 -13.18
N SER A 233 18.88 -14.27 -13.39
CA SER A 233 19.82 -14.53 -12.30
C SER A 233 20.98 -13.55 -12.37
N ILE A 234 21.17 -12.75 -11.33
CA ILE A 234 22.26 -11.78 -11.24
C ILE A 234 23.42 -12.28 -10.36
N ALA A 235 23.49 -13.60 -10.13
CA ALA A 235 24.52 -14.23 -9.29
C ALA A 235 25.94 -13.87 -9.74
N ASP A 236 26.22 -14.05 -11.05
CA ASP A 236 27.54 -13.81 -11.63
C ASP A 236 27.97 -12.34 -11.49
N HIS A 237 27.01 -11.41 -11.60
CA HIS A 237 27.26 -9.99 -11.41
C HIS A 237 27.64 -9.68 -9.95
N ILE A 238 26.91 -10.24 -8.98
CA ILE A 238 27.20 -10.05 -7.55
C ILE A 238 28.55 -10.63 -7.18
N THR A 239 28.89 -11.84 -7.66
CA THR A 239 30.18 -12.47 -7.41
C THR A 239 31.33 -11.66 -8.02
N SER A 240 31.17 -11.19 -9.25
CA SER A 240 32.20 -10.38 -9.93
C SER A 240 32.40 -9.01 -9.26
N ALA A 241 31.32 -8.39 -8.76
CA ALA A 241 31.40 -7.12 -8.04
C ALA A 241 32.08 -7.25 -6.66
N ALA A 242 32.11 -8.45 -6.06
CA ALA A 242 32.74 -8.70 -4.76
C ALA A 242 34.26 -8.88 -4.85
N ASP A 243 34.82 -9.24 -6.02
CA ASP A 243 36.25 -9.42 -6.23
C ASP A 243 36.78 -8.51 -7.36
N PRO A 244 37.24 -7.29 -7.04
CA PRO A 244 37.79 -6.36 -8.03
C PRO A 244 39.15 -6.79 -8.61
N THR A 245 39.75 -7.90 -8.16
CA THR A 245 41.06 -8.37 -8.64
C THR A 245 40.99 -9.41 -9.77
N SER A 246 39.82 -10.01 -10.02
CA SER A 246 39.58 -10.93 -11.13
C SER A 246 39.04 -10.19 -12.36
N GLY A 247 39.94 -9.51 -13.08
CA GLY A 247 39.66 -8.81 -14.34
C GLY A 247 39.29 -9.74 -15.51
N GLY A 248 38.15 -10.43 -15.42
CA GLY A 248 37.63 -11.31 -16.48
C GLY A 248 36.13 -11.19 -16.60
N SER A 249 35.65 -10.35 -17.52
CA SER A 249 34.25 -10.35 -17.96
C SER A 249 33.93 -11.70 -18.60
N ILE A 250 33.10 -12.52 -17.94
CA ILE A 250 32.61 -13.83 -18.44
C ILE A 250 31.28 -13.68 -19.19
N ILE A 251 30.82 -12.47 -19.48
CA ILE A 251 29.60 -12.28 -20.27
C ILE A 251 29.94 -12.50 -21.76
N LYS A 252 29.60 -13.69 -22.28
CA LYS A 252 29.62 -13.98 -23.72
C LYS A 252 28.63 -13.06 -24.43
N GLN A 253 29.15 -12.09 -25.17
CA GLN A 253 28.41 -11.35 -26.18
C GLN A 253 28.04 -12.30 -27.32
N ASP A 254 26.76 -12.54 -27.53
CA ASP A 254 26.25 -13.10 -28.78
C ASP A 254 25.34 -12.06 -29.42
N SER A 255 25.94 -11.13 -30.17
CA SER A 255 25.21 -10.25 -31.09
C SER A 255 26.12 -9.79 -32.24
N LYS A 256 25.95 -10.47 -33.39
CA LYS A 256 26.33 -9.90 -34.69
C LYS A 256 25.24 -8.93 -35.12
N SER A 257 25.55 -7.64 -35.16
CA SER A 257 24.87 -6.69 -36.06
C SER A 257 25.69 -5.41 -36.25
N GLY A 258 26.05 -5.13 -37.52
CA GLY A 258 26.05 -3.80 -38.14
C GLY A 258 27.06 -2.76 -37.67
N GLU A 259 27.92 -2.33 -38.60
CA GLU A 259 28.90 -1.25 -38.44
C GLU A 259 28.27 0.14 -38.23
N GLY A 260 28.85 0.93 -37.32
CA GLY A 260 28.62 2.38 -37.22
C GLY A 260 28.89 2.99 -35.83
N ASN A 261 30.13 3.49 -35.61
CA ASN A 261 30.60 4.49 -34.62
C ASN A 261 29.73 4.81 -33.37
N ASP A 262 30.10 4.27 -32.20
CA ASP A 262 30.70 4.99 -31.04
C ASP A 262 31.01 3.95 -29.93
N LYS A 263 32.28 3.53 -29.78
CA LYS A 263 32.66 2.41 -28.88
C LYS A 263 33.27 2.93 -27.57
N SER A 264 32.41 3.40 -26.66
CA SER A 264 32.65 3.38 -25.21
C SER A 264 31.38 3.77 -24.44
N ALA A 265 30.98 2.92 -23.47
CA ALA A 265 30.16 3.23 -22.27
C ALA A 265 28.76 2.60 -22.09
N ASP A 266 28.34 1.61 -22.86
CA ASP A 266 27.08 0.90 -22.53
C ASP A 266 27.25 -0.04 -21.33
N SER A 267 26.34 0.04 -20.35
CA SER A 267 26.27 -0.91 -19.23
C SER A 267 26.15 -2.35 -19.74
N PRO A 268 26.75 -3.33 -19.03
CA PRO A 268 26.58 -4.72 -19.41
C PRO A 268 25.08 -5.08 -19.39
N SER A 269 24.67 -5.90 -20.35
CA SER A 269 23.30 -6.42 -20.42
C SER A 269 23.26 -7.90 -20.07
N LEU A 270 22.14 -8.34 -19.51
CA LEU A 270 21.85 -9.72 -19.15
C LEU A 270 20.49 -10.12 -19.72
N GLY A 271 20.49 -11.14 -20.57
CA GLY A 271 19.27 -11.73 -21.10
C GLY A 271 18.53 -12.61 -20.09
N PRO A 272 17.28 -12.99 -20.39
CA PRO A 272 16.43 -13.72 -19.46
C PRO A 272 16.95 -15.13 -19.20
N ARG A 273 16.82 -15.58 -17.95
CA ARG A 273 16.99 -16.99 -17.56
C ARG A 273 15.77 -17.82 -17.99
N GLY A 274 14.58 -17.22 -17.91
CA GLY A 274 13.33 -17.83 -18.36
C GLY A 274 12.28 -16.76 -18.66
N VAL A 275 11.46 -17.02 -19.67
CA VAL A 275 10.29 -16.21 -20.03
C VAL A 275 9.08 -17.12 -19.94
N TYR A 276 8.05 -16.65 -19.24
CA TYR A 276 6.85 -17.42 -18.91
C TYR A 276 5.63 -16.77 -19.55
N TYR A 277 4.80 -17.60 -20.17
CA TYR A 277 3.65 -17.18 -20.96
C TYR A 277 2.39 -17.85 -20.43
N GLY A 278 1.34 -17.08 -20.18
CA GLY A 278 0.08 -17.60 -19.66
C GLY A 278 -0.93 -16.54 -19.26
N HIS A 279 -0.50 -15.30 -19.07
CA HIS A 279 -1.40 -14.16 -19.00
C HIS A 279 -1.92 -13.79 -20.40
N ASP A 280 -3.16 -13.34 -20.45
CA ASP A 280 -3.83 -12.90 -21.68
C ASP A 280 -3.82 -11.36 -21.83
N ASP A 281 -3.36 -10.66 -20.79
CA ASP A 281 -3.22 -9.20 -20.73
C ASP A 281 -2.00 -8.79 -19.87
N THR A 282 -1.83 -7.49 -19.60
CA THR A 282 -0.71 -6.91 -18.83
C THR A 282 -0.51 -7.60 -17.49
N VAL A 283 0.76 -7.89 -17.16
CA VAL A 283 1.15 -8.38 -15.83
C VAL A 283 1.42 -7.21 -14.90
N GLU A 284 0.56 -7.02 -13.92
CA GLU A 284 0.57 -5.87 -12.99
C GLU A 284 1.49 -6.08 -11.78
N ASP A 285 1.57 -7.33 -11.29
CA ASP A 285 2.43 -7.63 -10.15
C ASP A 285 2.93 -9.08 -10.12
N VAL A 286 4.07 -9.28 -9.46
CA VAL A 286 4.75 -10.57 -9.32
C VAL A 286 5.32 -10.73 -7.91
N ALA A 287 5.33 -11.94 -7.39
CA ALA A 287 5.95 -12.25 -6.10
C ALA A 287 6.63 -13.63 -6.10
N PHE A 288 7.80 -13.71 -5.48
CA PHE A 288 8.47 -14.99 -5.24
C PHE A 288 7.82 -15.75 -4.09
N CYS A 289 7.86 -17.08 -4.17
CA CYS A 289 7.64 -17.93 -3.02
C CYS A 289 8.73 -17.66 -1.96
N PRO A 290 8.38 -17.37 -0.69
CA PRO A 290 9.37 -17.04 0.33
C PRO A 290 10.37 -18.15 0.65
N SER A 291 10.01 -19.41 0.38
CA SER A 291 10.86 -20.58 0.66
C SER A 291 11.55 -21.17 -0.57
N SER A 292 11.32 -20.64 -1.77
CA SER A 292 11.80 -21.23 -3.02
C SER A 292 12.08 -20.18 -4.09
N ALA A 293 13.29 -20.17 -4.64
CA ALA A 293 13.66 -19.31 -5.76
C ALA A 293 13.06 -19.73 -7.11
N GLN A 294 12.50 -20.94 -7.20
CA GLN A 294 11.97 -21.50 -8.45
C GLN A 294 10.44 -21.36 -8.54
N GLU A 295 9.77 -21.09 -7.43
CA GLU A 295 8.32 -20.89 -7.38
C GLU A 295 8.00 -19.40 -7.24
N PHE A 296 7.03 -18.93 -8.01
CA PHE A 296 6.58 -17.53 -7.95
C PHE A 296 5.15 -17.44 -8.47
N CYS A 297 4.53 -16.28 -8.26
CA CYS A 297 3.19 -15.98 -8.74
C CYS A 297 3.16 -14.64 -9.47
N SER A 298 2.13 -14.48 -10.30
CA SER A 298 1.83 -13.25 -11.02
C SER A 298 0.34 -13.00 -11.08
N VAL A 299 -0.01 -11.72 -11.24
CA VAL A 299 -1.38 -11.23 -11.42
C VAL A 299 -1.42 -10.16 -12.50
N GLY A 300 -2.58 -9.95 -13.12
CA GLY A 300 -2.73 -9.00 -14.20
C GLY A 300 -4.17 -8.60 -14.53
N ASP A 301 -4.30 -7.82 -15.61
CA ASP A 301 -5.57 -7.26 -16.10
C ASP A 301 -6.52 -8.35 -16.64
N ASP A 302 -5.99 -9.53 -16.97
CA ASP A 302 -6.78 -10.71 -17.32
C ASP A 302 -7.55 -11.33 -16.13
N SER A 303 -7.54 -10.65 -14.97
CA SER A 303 -8.20 -11.06 -13.74
C SER A 303 -7.73 -12.43 -13.21
N CYS A 304 -6.52 -12.87 -13.59
CA CYS A 304 -5.98 -14.18 -13.22
C CYS A 304 -4.90 -14.07 -12.15
N LEU A 305 -4.89 -15.06 -11.23
CA LEU A 305 -3.73 -15.36 -10.38
C LEU A 305 -3.05 -16.61 -10.95
N ILE A 306 -1.78 -16.50 -11.32
CA ILE A 306 -1.02 -17.61 -11.88
C ILE A 306 0.12 -18.00 -10.95
N LEU A 307 0.26 -19.30 -10.69
CA LEU A 307 1.43 -19.90 -10.02
C LEU A 307 2.34 -20.57 -11.05
N TRP A 308 3.63 -20.33 -10.88
CA TRP A 308 4.68 -20.80 -11.76
C TRP A 308 5.71 -21.62 -11.00
N ASP A 309 6.35 -22.53 -11.72
CA ASP A 309 7.53 -23.25 -11.26
C ASP A 309 8.55 -23.32 -12.40
N ALA A 310 9.65 -22.60 -12.23
CA ALA A 310 10.76 -22.50 -13.18
C ALA A 310 11.37 -23.87 -13.56
N ARG A 311 11.16 -24.90 -12.73
CA ARG A 311 11.64 -26.27 -13.00
C ARG A 311 10.73 -27.03 -13.97
N VAL A 312 9.46 -26.66 -14.04
CA VAL A 312 8.45 -27.32 -14.90
C VAL A 312 8.52 -26.77 -16.32
N GLY A 313 8.87 -25.49 -16.47
CA GLY A 313 9.05 -24.82 -17.76
C GLY A 313 8.36 -23.46 -17.79
N SER A 314 8.08 -22.97 -19.00
CA SER A 314 7.52 -21.63 -19.24
C SER A 314 6.00 -21.52 -19.12
N SER A 315 5.29 -22.62 -18.84
CA SER A 315 3.83 -22.66 -18.77
C SER A 315 3.31 -22.59 -17.33
N PRO A 316 2.08 -22.10 -17.12
CA PRO A 316 1.44 -22.06 -15.80
C PRO A 316 1.38 -23.44 -15.15
N VAL A 317 1.70 -23.52 -13.85
CA VAL A 317 1.44 -24.73 -13.05
C VAL A 317 0.01 -24.73 -12.56
N VAL A 318 -0.49 -23.56 -12.13
CA VAL A 318 -1.89 -23.33 -11.75
C VAL A 318 -2.30 -21.95 -12.28
N LYS A 319 -3.42 -21.87 -12.99
CA LYS A 319 -4.05 -20.62 -13.40
C LYS A 319 -5.42 -20.53 -12.73
N VAL A 320 -5.59 -19.56 -11.84
CA VAL A 320 -6.88 -19.25 -11.20
C VAL A 320 -7.53 -18.16 -12.04
N GLU A 321 -8.39 -18.59 -12.96
CA GLU A 321 -9.19 -17.66 -13.76
C GLU A 321 -10.25 -16.97 -12.91
N LYS A 322 -10.49 -15.68 -13.17
CA LYS A 322 -11.49 -14.87 -12.44
C LYS A 322 -11.27 -14.91 -10.92
N ALA A 323 -10.01 -14.75 -10.50
CA ALA A 323 -9.66 -14.62 -9.09
C ALA A 323 -10.42 -13.43 -8.45
N HIS A 324 -10.71 -12.40 -9.24
CA HIS A 324 -11.61 -11.28 -8.93
C HIS A 324 -12.58 -11.02 -10.09
N ASN A 325 -13.52 -10.09 -9.88
CA ASN A 325 -14.48 -9.64 -10.89
C ASN A 325 -13.96 -8.47 -11.77
N ALA A 326 -12.71 -8.06 -11.57
CA ALA A 326 -12.02 -7.01 -12.28
C ALA A 326 -10.50 -7.23 -12.16
N ASP A 327 -9.74 -6.37 -12.83
CA ASP A 327 -8.27 -6.39 -12.96
C ASP A 327 -7.58 -6.55 -11.59
N LEU A 328 -6.50 -7.33 -11.55
CA LEU A 328 -5.69 -7.52 -10.34
C LEU A 328 -4.44 -6.66 -10.44
N HIS A 329 -4.27 -5.72 -9.50
CA HIS A 329 -3.15 -4.78 -9.52
C HIS A 329 -1.97 -5.20 -8.64
N CYS A 330 -2.19 -6.08 -7.65
CA CYS A 330 -1.15 -6.40 -6.69
C CYS A 330 -1.28 -7.81 -6.11
N VAL A 331 -0.14 -8.40 -5.78
CA VAL A 331 -0.04 -9.72 -5.15
C VAL A 331 1.06 -9.73 -4.09
N ASP A 332 0.82 -10.42 -2.98
CA ASP A 332 1.88 -10.68 -2.00
C ASP A 332 1.77 -12.07 -1.37
N TRP A 333 2.92 -12.73 -1.24
CA TRP A 333 3.03 -14.08 -0.72
C TRP A 333 3.45 -14.03 0.75
N ASN A 334 2.69 -14.68 1.63
CA ASN A 334 2.93 -14.59 3.07
C ASN A 334 4.32 -15.14 3.44
N PRO A 335 5.21 -14.32 4.05
CA PRO A 335 6.57 -14.71 4.38
C PRO A 335 6.68 -15.74 5.52
N HIS A 336 5.60 -15.94 6.28
CA HIS A 336 5.54 -16.86 7.42
C HIS A 336 4.75 -18.14 7.15
N ASP A 337 3.73 -18.09 6.29
CA ASP A 337 2.97 -19.27 5.84
C ASP A 337 2.95 -19.32 4.30
N VAL A 338 3.81 -20.19 3.75
CA VAL A 338 3.96 -20.40 2.31
C VAL A 338 2.65 -20.79 1.59
N ASN A 339 1.59 -21.14 2.31
CA ASN A 339 0.32 -21.50 1.67
C ASN A 339 -0.58 -20.30 1.38
N LEU A 340 -0.31 -19.13 1.98
CA LEU A 340 -1.21 -17.98 1.90
C LEU A 340 -0.71 -16.93 0.92
N ILE A 341 -1.61 -16.50 0.03
CA ILE A 341 -1.37 -15.47 -0.99
C ILE A 341 -2.49 -14.43 -0.89
N LEU A 342 -2.14 -13.15 -0.98
CA LEU A 342 -3.09 -12.03 -1.08
C LEU A 342 -3.08 -11.47 -2.49
N THR A 343 -4.25 -11.05 -2.97
CA THR A 343 -4.41 -10.28 -4.21
C THR A 343 -5.30 -9.08 -3.96
N GLY A 344 -4.97 -7.94 -4.56
CA GLY A 344 -5.82 -6.73 -4.58
C GLY A 344 -6.27 -6.41 -6.00
N SER A 345 -7.47 -5.85 -6.13
CA SER A 345 -8.13 -5.67 -7.42
C SER A 345 -8.86 -4.33 -7.55
N ALA A 346 -9.11 -3.94 -8.80
CA ALA A 346 -10.04 -2.90 -9.20
C ALA A 346 -11.50 -3.14 -8.72
N ASP A 347 -11.84 -4.34 -8.24
CA ASP A 347 -13.14 -4.64 -7.63
C ASP A 347 -13.28 -4.13 -6.17
N ASN A 348 -12.35 -3.29 -5.72
CA ASN A 348 -12.26 -2.68 -4.39
C ASN A 348 -12.02 -3.64 -3.23
N SER A 349 -11.57 -4.87 -3.52
CA SER A 349 -11.40 -5.90 -2.50
C SER A 349 -10.01 -6.51 -2.49
N VAL A 350 -9.69 -7.13 -1.35
CA VAL A 350 -8.54 -8.01 -1.21
C VAL A 350 -9.03 -9.44 -1.04
N CYS A 351 -8.51 -10.39 -1.81
CA CYS A 351 -8.78 -11.81 -1.65
C CYS A 351 -7.58 -12.52 -1.04
N MET A 352 -7.85 -13.50 -0.19
CA MET A 352 -6.84 -14.39 0.36
C MET A 352 -7.05 -15.82 -0.13
N PHE A 353 -6.00 -16.42 -0.68
CA PHE A 353 -6.02 -17.76 -1.26
C PHE A 353 -5.14 -18.71 -0.47
N ASP A 354 -5.55 -19.99 -0.43
CA ASP A 354 -4.72 -21.10 0.05
C ASP A 354 -4.23 -21.85 -1.18
N ARG A 355 -2.93 -21.84 -1.45
CA ARG A 355 -2.37 -22.47 -2.64
C ARG A 355 -2.69 -23.97 -2.74
N ARG A 356 -2.92 -24.64 -1.60
CA ARG A 356 -3.28 -26.06 -1.53
C ARG A 356 -4.72 -26.34 -1.99
N LYS A 357 -5.54 -25.29 -2.10
CA LYS A 357 -6.95 -25.34 -2.49
C LYS A 357 -7.21 -24.70 -3.84
N LEU A 358 -6.17 -24.26 -4.54
CA LEU A 358 -6.30 -23.74 -5.89
C LEU A 358 -6.46 -24.93 -6.85
N THR A 359 -7.55 -24.94 -7.62
CA THR A 359 -7.78 -25.91 -8.68
C THR A 359 -7.64 -25.23 -10.04
N SER A 360 -7.18 -25.98 -11.03
CA SER A 360 -7.04 -25.53 -12.43
C SER A 360 -8.37 -25.17 -13.08
N ASP A 361 -9.50 -25.61 -12.51
CA ASP A 361 -10.85 -25.41 -13.06
C ASP A 361 -11.46 -24.05 -12.66
N GLY A 362 -10.66 -23.11 -12.13
CA GLY A 362 -11.09 -21.73 -11.86
C GLY A 362 -12.04 -21.55 -10.65
N VAL A 363 -12.31 -22.60 -9.86
CA VAL A 363 -13.22 -22.53 -8.69
C VAL A 363 -12.45 -22.68 -7.37
N GLY A 364 -11.26 -22.11 -7.29
CA GLY A 364 -10.62 -21.85 -6.01
C GLY A 364 -11.27 -20.62 -5.37
N SER A 365 -12.45 -20.75 -4.75
CA SER A 365 -13.05 -19.62 -4.02
C SER A 365 -12.02 -19.10 -3.00
N PRO A 366 -11.81 -17.77 -2.90
CA PRO A 366 -10.89 -17.24 -1.91
C PRO A 366 -11.30 -17.71 -0.50
N ILE A 367 -10.32 -17.99 0.36
CA ILE A 367 -10.57 -18.32 1.77
C ILE A 367 -11.40 -17.21 2.41
N HIS A 368 -11.05 -15.97 2.07
CA HIS A 368 -11.74 -14.79 2.55
C HIS A 368 -11.62 -13.65 1.54
N LYS A 369 -12.67 -12.83 1.48
CA LYS A 369 -12.73 -11.56 0.75
C LYS A 369 -12.83 -10.43 1.76
N PHE A 370 -11.83 -9.55 1.79
CA PHE A 370 -11.78 -8.39 2.66
C PHE A 370 -12.39 -7.20 1.94
N GLU A 371 -13.53 -6.75 2.45
CA GLU A 371 -14.29 -5.62 1.93
C GLU A 371 -14.11 -4.43 2.87
N GLY A 372 -13.66 -3.29 2.38
CA GLY A 372 -13.46 -2.10 3.22
C GLY A 372 -12.90 -0.89 2.49
N HIS A 373 -12.26 -1.11 1.34
CA HIS A 373 -11.93 -0.04 0.41
C HIS A 373 -13.15 0.38 -0.41
N LYS A 374 -13.11 1.62 -0.90
CA LYS A 374 -14.17 2.23 -1.73
C LYS A 374 -13.74 2.45 -3.19
N ALA A 375 -12.49 2.14 -3.51
CA ALA A 375 -11.90 2.26 -4.83
C ALA A 375 -10.83 1.17 -5.03
N ALA A 376 -10.19 1.14 -6.20
CA ALA A 376 -9.28 0.08 -6.62
C ALA A 376 -8.13 -0.12 -5.62
N VAL A 377 -7.86 -1.39 -5.28
CA VAL A 377 -6.76 -1.74 -4.37
C VAL A 377 -5.47 -1.86 -5.17
N LEU A 378 -4.55 -0.93 -4.96
CA LEU A 378 -3.31 -0.79 -5.73
C LEU A 378 -2.11 -1.51 -5.09
N CYS A 379 -2.17 -1.79 -3.78
CA CYS A 379 -1.08 -2.49 -3.08
C CYS A 379 -1.61 -3.34 -1.94
N VAL A 380 -1.03 -4.52 -1.78
CA VAL A 380 -1.18 -5.39 -0.60
C VAL A 380 0.21 -5.82 -0.15
N GLN A 381 0.47 -5.81 1.17
CA GLN A 381 1.68 -6.42 1.73
C GLN A 381 1.43 -7.05 3.08
N TRP A 382 1.92 -8.27 3.24
CA TRP A 382 2.03 -8.96 4.51
C TRP A 382 3.00 -8.25 5.46
N SER A 383 2.72 -8.35 6.75
CA SER A 383 3.66 -7.95 7.77
C SER A 383 4.86 -8.92 7.75
N PRO A 384 6.10 -8.40 7.76
CA PRO A 384 7.30 -9.24 7.88
C PRO A 384 7.51 -9.78 9.30
N ASP A 385 6.76 -9.28 10.28
CA ASP A 385 6.91 -9.62 11.70
C ASP A 385 5.75 -10.47 12.24
N LYS A 386 4.58 -10.42 11.59
CA LYS A 386 3.35 -11.08 12.06
C LYS A 386 2.67 -11.83 10.93
N SER A 387 2.58 -13.15 11.08
CA SER A 387 1.96 -14.06 10.11
C SER A 387 0.51 -13.72 9.75
N SER A 388 -0.26 -13.16 10.68
CA SER A 388 -1.70 -12.91 10.47
C SER A 388 -2.06 -11.54 9.90
N VAL A 389 -1.08 -10.64 9.83
CA VAL A 389 -1.34 -9.21 9.62
C VAL A 389 -0.84 -8.76 8.26
N PHE A 390 -1.64 -7.96 7.59
CA PHE A 390 -1.27 -7.33 6.33
C PHE A 390 -1.87 -5.93 6.24
N GLY A 391 -1.44 -5.18 5.25
CA GLY A 391 -2.05 -3.90 4.92
C GLY A 391 -2.35 -3.80 3.44
N SER A 392 -3.33 -2.97 3.13
CA SER A 392 -3.76 -2.69 1.78
C SER A 392 -3.95 -1.19 1.60
N SER A 393 -3.59 -0.67 0.42
CA SER A 393 -3.84 0.72 0.04
C SER A 393 -4.60 0.79 -1.27
N ALA A 394 -5.44 1.81 -1.40
CA ALA A 394 -6.31 1.98 -2.56
C ALA A 394 -6.34 3.45 -3.03
N GLU A 395 -6.98 3.66 -4.17
CA GLU A 395 -7.27 4.98 -4.74
C GLU A 395 -8.20 5.82 -3.86
N ASP A 396 -8.84 5.22 -2.86
CA ASP A 396 -9.67 5.93 -1.88
C ASP A 396 -8.85 6.78 -0.88
N GLY A 397 -7.52 6.77 -1.00
CA GLY A 397 -6.59 7.50 -0.13
C GLY A 397 -6.41 6.86 1.25
N LEU A 398 -6.90 5.64 1.45
CA LEU A 398 -6.85 4.94 2.73
C LEU A 398 -5.84 3.80 2.69
N LEU A 399 -5.14 3.63 3.81
CA LEU A 399 -4.34 2.45 4.09
C LEU A 399 -5.00 1.67 5.24
N ASN A 400 -5.49 0.48 4.92
CA ASN A 400 -6.16 -0.41 5.87
C ASN A 400 -5.17 -1.44 6.43
N LEU A 401 -5.23 -1.70 7.74
CA LEU A 401 -4.50 -2.78 8.39
C LEU A 401 -5.46 -3.86 8.88
N TRP A 402 -5.17 -5.08 8.46
CA TRP A 402 -6.01 -6.25 8.63
C TRP A 402 -5.30 -7.31 9.45
N ASP A 403 -6.05 -8.04 10.25
CA ASP A 403 -5.57 -9.21 10.98
C ASP A 403 -6.58 -10.33 10.74
N TYR A 404 -6.23 -11.28 9.88
CA TYR A 404 -7.18 -12.30 9.44
C TYR A 404 -7.55 -13.27 10.58
N GLU A 405 -6.73 -13.40 11.63
CA GLU A 405 -7.06 -14.19 12.82
C GLU A 405 -8.15 -13.54 13.68
N LYS A 406 -8.50 -12.27 13.42
CA LYS A 406 -9.63 -11.60 14.07
C LYS A 406 -10.96 -11.81 13.34
N ILE A 407 -10.96 -12.40 12.14
CA ILE A 407 -12.18 -12.74 11.42
C ILE A 407 -12.99 -13.75 12.26
N GLY A 408 -14.31 -13.53 12.36
CA GLY A 408 -15.22 -14.44 13.06
C GLY A 408 -15.16 -14.40 14.60
N LYS A 409 -14.19 -13.70 15.21
CA LYS A 409 -14.21 -13.44 16.65
C LYS A 409 -15.29 -12.39 16.96
N LYS A 410 -16.29 -12.75 17.78
CA LYS A 410 -17.32 -11.81 18.26
C LYS A 410 -16.67 -10.73 19.11
N ILE A 411 -16.39 -9.58 18.50
CA ILE A 411 -16.05 -8.38 19.24
C ILE A 411 -17.39 -7.72 19.63
N GLU A 412 -17.74 -7.78 20.91
CA GLU A 412 -18.87 -7.03 21.45
C GLU A 412 -18.55 -5.53 21.37
N ARG A 413 -19.02 -4.85 20.32
CA ARG A 413 -18.96 -3.39 20.19
C ARG A 413 -20.28 -2.85 19.65
N SER A 414 -20.85 -1.88 20.35
CA SER A 414 -22.00 -1.08 19.91
C SER A 414 -21.51 0.09 19.04
N GLY A 415 -21.63 -0.02 17.72
CA GLY A 415 -21.28 1.01 16.73
C GLY A 415 -21.37 0.48 15.29
N LYS A 416 -21.20 1.34 14.26
CA LYS A 416 -21.08 0.91 12.86
C LYS A 416 -20.01 -0.19 12.78
N ARG A 417 -20.40 -1.39 12.33
CA ARG A 417 -19.56 -2.58 12.34
C ARG A 417 -18.44 -2.40 11.32
N ALA A 418 -17.21 -2.21 11.77
CA ALA A 418 -16.04 -2.27 10.90
C ALA A 418 -15.97 -3.65 10.22
N PRO A 419 -15.44 -3.74 8.99
CA PRO A 419 -15.22 -5.01 8.33
C PRO A 419 -14.46 -6.03 9.19
N PRO A 420 -14.77 -7.33 9.10
CA PRO A 420 -14.02 -8.37 9.81
C PRO A 420 -12.52 -8.29 9.52
N GLY A 421 -11.69 -8.42 10.55
CA GLY A 421 -10.23 -8.37 10.43
C GLY A 421 -9.64 -6.95 10.37
N LEU A 422 -10.39 -5.92 9.94
CA LEU A 422 -9.92 -4.53 9.94
C LEU A 422 -9.73 -4.06 11.39
N PHE A 423 -8.50 -3.64 11.75
CA PHE A 423 -8.22 -3.17 13.10
C PHE A 423 -7.61 -1.77 13.15
N PHE A 424 -7.12 -1.23 12.04
CA PHE A 424 -6.64 0.13 11.94
C PHE A 424 -6.78 0.66 10.51
N GLN A 425 -7.04 1.95 10.37
CA GLN A 425 -7.13 2.64 9.08
C GLN A 425 -6.36 3.95 9.18
N HIS A 426 -5.40 4.14 8.28
CA HIS A 426 -4.65 5.37 8.11
C HIS A 426 -5.29 6.20 7.00
N ALA A 427 -5.63 7.45 7.33
CA ALA A 427 -6.28 8.42 6.45
C ALA A 427 -5.48 9.73 6.37
N GLY A 428 -4.14 9.63 6.43
CA GLY A 428 -3.24 10.78 6.38
C GLY A 428 -2.88 11.24 4.97
N HIS A 429 -3.37 10.56 3.94
CA HIS A 429 -3.20 10.97 2.55
C HIS A 429 -4.43 11.74 2.07
N ARG A 430 -4.22 12.83 1.33
CA ARG A 430 -5.28 13.64 0.70
C ARG A 430 -5.57 13.22 -0.74
N TYR A 431 -4.70 12.41 -1.31
CA TYR A 431 -4.77 11.91 -2.68
C TYR A 431 -4.54 10.40 -2.66
N GLU A 432 -4.68 9.79 -3.83
CA GLU A 432 -4.44 8.37 -4.06
C GLU A 432 -3.06 7.94 -3.55
N ILE A 433 -3.00 6.75 -2.95
CA ILE A 433 -1.76 6.17 -2.46
C ILE A 433 -1.15 5.36 -3.60
N THR A 434 -0.02 5.81 -4.15
CA THR A 434 0.63 5.10 -5.26
C THR A 434 1.15 3.71 -4.85
N PHE A 435 1.23 2.79 -5.83
CA PHE A 435 1.58 1.36 -5.86
C PHE A 435 2.64 0.78 -4.88
N SER A 436 3.34 1.58 -4.09
CA SER A 436 4.53 1.14 -3.33
C SER A 436 4.56 1.51 -1.85
N LEU A 437 3.61 2.31 -1.36
CA LEU A 437 3.76 3.01 -0.08
C LEU A 437 3.68 2.12 1.18
N VAL A 438 3.51 0.81 1.02
CA VAL A 438 3.15 -0.08 2.12
C VAL A 438 4.14 -1.22 2.30
N ARG A 439 5.43 -0.96 2.56
CA ARG A 439 6.18 -1.89 3.43
C ARG A 439 5.89 -1.48 4.86
N LEU A 440 4.99 -2.23 5.51
CA LEU A 440 4.54 -2.00 6.87
C LEU A 440 5.68 -2.24 7.88
N ASN A 441 6.62 -1.31 7.96
CA ASN A 441 7.36 -1.09 9.21
C ASN A 441 6.49 -0.40 10.27
N ILE A 442 5.17 -0.34 10.08
CA ILE A 442 4.21 -0.15 11.17
C ILE A 442 4.45 -1.21 12.27
N PHE A 443 5.06 -2.37 11.96
CA PHE A 443 5.27 -3.44 12.92
C PHE A 443 6.57 -3.42 13.71
N GLN A 444 7.55 -2.57 13.37
CA GLN A 444 8.80 -2.50 14.15
C GLN A 444 8.61 -1.94 15.58
N SER A 445 7.38 -1.55 15.94
CA SER A 445 7.02 -1.10 17.29
C SER A 445 5.63 -1.51 17.78
N PHE A 446 4.77 -2.08 16.94
CA PHE A 446 3.41 -2.44 17.35
C PHE A 446 3.34 -3.92 17.72
N PHE A 447 3.23 -4.18 19.04
CA PHE A 447 3.07 -5.47 19.71
C PHE A 447 4.35 -6.31 19.87
N GLN A 448 5.19 -5.89 20.81
CA GLN A 448 5.58 -6.87 21.83
C GLN A 448 4.62 -6.71 23.01
N PRO A 449 4.00 -7.79 23.53
CA PRO A 449 3.41 -7.75 24.85
C PRO A 449 4.57 -7.73 25.85
N TYR A 450 5.29 -6.62 25.92
CA TYR A 450 6.20 -6.42 27.03
C TYR A 450 5.35 -6.16 28.26
N ALA A 451 5.55 -6.99 29.27
CA ALA A 451 5.01 -6.82 30.60
C ALA A 451 5.39 -5.42 31.11
N TYR A 452 4.52 -4.44 30.88
CA TYR A 452 4.63 -3.12 31.47
C TYR A 452 4.72 -3.29 33.00
N ASP A 453 5.75 -2.69 33.59
CA ASP A 453 5.88 -2.58 35.04
C ASP A 453 4.81 -1.59 35.54
N ALA A 454 4.17 -1.90 36.66
CA ALA A 454 3.04 -1.13 37.19
C ALA A 454 3.40 0.35 37.47
N ARG A 455 4.70 0.63 37.62
CA ARG A 455 5.24 1.98 37.87
C ARG A 455 5.14 2.89 36.64
N ASP A 456 5.25 2.35 35.43
CA ASP A 456 5.19 3.14 34.19
C ASP A 456 3.76 3.60 33.86
N TYR A 457 2.76 2.79 34.23
CA TYR A 457 1.34 3.15 34.10
C TYR A 457 0.94 4.29 35.04
N VAL A 458 1.44 4.30 36.27
CA VAL A 458 1.20 5.36 37.25
C VAL A 458 1.80 6.68 36.76
N LEU A 459 2.98 6.64 36.13
CA LEU A 459 3.63 7.82 35.58
C LEU A 459 2.86 8.41 34.39
N LEU A 460 2.33 7.56 33.49
CA LEU A 460 1.53 7.99 32.35
C LEU A 460 0.19 8.59 32.79
N LEU A 461 -0.48 7.96 33.76
CA LEU A 461 -1.71 8.49 34.38
C LEU A 461 -1.48 9.83 35.08
N LEU A 462 -0.38 9.97 35.83
CA LEU A 462 -0.01 11.24 36.46
C LEU A 462 0.24 12.34 35.44
N LYS A 463 0.92 12.05 34.32
CA LYS A 463 1.15 13.01 33.23
C LYS A 463 -0.16 13.46 32.56
N LEU A 464 -1.08 12.53 32.31
CA LEU A 464 -2.40 12.83 31.74
C LEU A 464 -3.26 13.68 32.70
N VAL A 465 -3.27 13.33 33.99
CA VAL A 465 -3.98 14.10 35.02
C VAL A 465 -3.40 15.50 35.18
N PHE A 466 -2.07 15.66 35.16
CA PHE A 466 -1.44 16.99 35.22
C PHE A 466 -1.74 17.83 33.98
N SER A 467 -1.66 17.25 32.78
CA SER A 467 -1.97 17.95 31.54
C SER A 467 -3.43 18.42 31.49
N LEU A 468 -4.36 17.59 31.96
CA LEU A 468 -5.78 17.92 32.07
C LEU A 468 -6.05 18.95 33.18
N ALA A 469 -5.40 18.84 34.33
CA ALA A 469 -5.53 19.81 35.43
C ALA A 469 -5.03 21.21 35.01
N ILE A 470 -3.93 21.27 34.26
CA ILE A 470 -3.41 22.53 33.70
C ILE A 470 -4.41 23.11 32.70
N LYS A 471 -4.98 22.30 31.79
CA LYS A 471 -6.03 22.76 30.86
C LYS A 471 -7.30 23.22 31.58
N GLN A 472 -7.72 22.55 32.66
CA GLN A 472 -8.91 22.92 33.43
C GLN A 472 -8.71 24.21 34.25
N TYR A 473 -7.50 24.43 34.76
CA TYR A 473 -7.14 25.66 35.51
C TYR A 473 -7.26 26.92 34.63
N PHE A 474 -7.04 26.79 33.33
CA PHE A 474 -7.23 27.88 32.36
C PHE A 474 -8.69 28.12 31.93
N LEU A 475 -9.61 27.19 32.21
CA LEU A 475 -11.02 27.28 31.79
C LEU A 475 -12.01 27.66 32.92
N ASN A 476 -11.55 27.90 34.16
CA ASN A 476 -12.37 28.35 35.29
C ASN A 476 -13.69 27.54 35.49
N VAL A 477 -13.61 26.21 35.39
CA VAL A 477 -14.74 25.31 35.68
C VAL A 477 -14.54 24.61 37.03
N SER A 478 -15.59 24.65 37.84
CA SER A 478 -15.74 24.20 39.24
C SER A 478 -14.95 22.94 39.67
N ILE A 479 -14.48 22.99 40.93
CA ILE A 479 -13.49 22.10 41.62
C ILE A 479 -14.09 20.72 42.00
N MET A 480 -15.10 20.21 41.30
CA MET A 480 -15.76 18.93 41.65
C MET A 480 -15.20 17.69 40.93
N LEU A 481 -14.50 17.86 39.79
CA LEU A 481 -13.84 16.75 39.07
C LEU A 481 -12.59 16.13 39.77
N PRO A 482 -11.78 16.88 40.57
CA PRO A 482 -10.60 16.32 41.23
C PRO A 482 -10.92 15.19 42.22
N LEU A 483 -12.08 15.24 42.90
CA LEU A 483 -12.44 14.26 43.93
C LEU A 483 -12.75 12.87 43.37
N VAL A 484 -13.35 12.79 42.18
CA VAL A 484 -13.63 11.50 41.50
C VAL A 484 -12.33 10.86 41.02
N ILE A 485 -11.43 11.68 40.47
CA ILE A 485 -10.11 11.23 39.98
C ILE A 485 -9.23 10.77 41.14
N VAL A 486 -9.18 11.52 42.25
CA VAL A 486 -8.43 11.15 43.46
C VAL A 486 -9.00 9.87 44.07
N ARG A 487 -10.32 9.68 44.07
CA ARG A 487 -10.96 8.46 44.60
C ARG A 487 -10.67 7.22 43.75
N HIS A 488 -10.62 7.36 42.42
CA HIS A 488 -10.19 6.26 41.54
C HIS A 488 -8.69 5.98 41.65
N LEU A 489 -7.85 7.00 41.81
CA LEU A 489 -6.41 6.81 42.07
C LEU A 489 -6.16 6.07 43.39
N PHE A 490 -6.90 6.40 44.46
CA PHE A 490 -6.82 5.68 45.74
C PHE A 490 -7.30 4.22 45.62
N LEU A 491 -8.34 3.98 44.83
CA LEU A 491 -8.83 2.62 44.56
C LEU A 491 -7.79 1.80 43.78
N ILE A 492 -7.15 2.39 42.76
CA ILE A 492 -6.09 1.75 41.97
C ILE A 492 -4.86 1.47 42.85
N LEU A 493 -4.48 2.38 43.74
CA LEU A 493 -3.37 2.18 44.68
C LEU A 493 -3.68 1.14 45.78
N SER A 494 -4.96 0.84 46.01
CA SER A 494 -5.43 -0.15 47.01
C SER A 494 -5.52 -1.58 46.47
N LEU A 495 -5.37 -1.80 45.17
CA LEU A 495 -5.55 -3.11 44.54
C LEU A 495 -4.21 -3.85 44.45
N ASN A 496 -4.07 -4.93 45.22
CA ASN A 496 -2.82 -5.69 45.34
C ASN A 496 -2.61 -6.77 44.26
N THR A 497 -3.54 -6.96 43.32
CA THR A 497 -3.39 -7.96 42.25
C THR A 497 -3.63 -7.38 40.86
N ARG A 498 -2.73 -7.69 39.94
CA ARG A 498 -2.67 -7.21 38.54
C ARG A 498 -4.01 -7.37 37.79
N HIS A 499 -4.73 -8.45 38.09
CA HIS A 499 -5.98 -8.80 37.43
C HIS A 499 -7.17 -7.89 37.82
N GLN A 500 -7.16 -7.34 39.03
CA GLN A 500 -8.18 -6.37 39.48
C GLN A 500 -7.92 -4.97 38.90
N LEU A 501 -6.64 -4.59 38.76
CA LEU A 501 -6.22 -3.32 38.15
C LEU A 501 -6.64 -3.24 36.67
N ASP A 502 -6.38 -4.30 35.90
CA ASP A 502 -6.69 -4.36 34.47
C ASP A 502 -8.20 -4.39 34.18
N SER A 503 -9.00 -4.88 35.13
CA SER A 503 -10.47 -4.88 35.07
C SER A 503 -11.02 -3.46 35.25
N GLU A 504 -10.58 -2.76 36.29
CA GLU A 504 -11.02 -1.39 36.60
C GLU A 504 -10.58 -0.38 35.54
N ILE A 505 -9.33 -0.44 35.07
CA ILE A 505 -8.81 0.49 34.04
C ILE A 505 -9.55 0.33 32.71
N ARG A 506 -9.90 -0.91 32.33
CA ARG A 506 -10.75 -1.15 31.15
C ARG A 506 -12.14 -0.56 31.34
N ASN A 507 -12.72 -0.70 32.54
CA ASN A 507 -14.04 -0.14 32.85
C ASN A 507 -14.05 1.40 32.82
N ILE A 508 -12.97 2.05 33.30
CA ILE A 508 -12.81 3.51 33.29
C ILE A 508 -12.63 4.03 31.86
N LYS A 509 -11.75 3.40 31.04
CA LYS A 509 -11.60 3.75 29.62
C LYS A 509 -12.92 3.58 28.86
N TYR A 510 -13.66 2.51 29.13
CA TYR A 510 -14.92 2.21 28.48
C TYR A 510 -16.04 3.21 28.86
N LYS A 511 -16.12 3.63 30.12
CA LYS A 511 -17.06 4.67 30.56
C LYS A 511 -16.71 6.06 30.00
N TRP A 512 -15.42 6.40 29.89
CA TRP A 512 -14.99 7.68 29.33
C TRP A 512 -15.23 7.79 27.82
N CYS A 513 -14.97 6.75 27.05
CA CYS A 513 -15.29 6.70 25.61
C CYS A 513 -16.80 6.71 25.30
N ARG A 514 -17.67 6.53 26.29
CA ARG A 514 -19.13 6.58 26.12
C ARG A 514 -19.73 7.96 26.42
N THR A 515 -18.94 8.84 27.03
CA THR A 515 -19.38 10.15 27.53
C THR A 515 -18.87 11.30 26.64
N LEU A 516 -17.84 11.04 25.82
CA LEU A 516 -17.43 11.84 24.65
C LEU A 516 -18.10 11.25 23.41
#